data_AF-A0AA85F415-F1
#
_entry.id   AF-A0AA85F415-F1
#
_cell.length_a   1.000
_cell.length_b   1.000
_cell.length_c   1.000
_cell.angle_alpha   90.00
_cell.angle_beta   90.00
_cell.angle_gamma   90.00
#
_symmetry.space_group_name_H-M   'P 1'
#
loop_
_entity.id
_entity.type
_entity.pdbx_description
1 polymer ?
#
loop_
_entity_poly.entity_id
_entity_poly.type
_entity_poly.pdbx_seq_one_letter_code
_entity_poly.pdbx_strand_id
1 'polypeptide(L)'
;MVLYCPPNLLLYNTYYHHTGFLMLRSSLYFSQGYHVVTYLMGIFLLNRLIDFLSPKIVPETSTDEVLPTKSSEEFRPFLRKLPELKFWNSCTICLLISIFCTFLSFLDVPVFWPILVMYFVLLFYVTMKRQISVCSIIFNYFVYDTFCIYLLHSSVLTVIFIGS
;
A
#
# COMPACT_ATOMS: atom_id res chain seq x y z
N MET A 1 22.40 3.20 7.20
CA MET A 1 22.50 2.52 5.89
C MET A 1 21.16 2.68 5.17
N VAL A 2 20.96 3.82 4.49
CA VAL A 2 19.83 3.99 3.56
C VAL A 2 20.20 3.16 2.34
N LEU A 3 19.56 2.00 2.17
CA LEU A 3 19.71 1.20 0.96
C LEU A 3 19.12 2.02 -0.20
N TYR A 4 19.98 2.72 -0.95
CA TYR A 4 19.63 3.25 -2.25
C TYR A 4 19.26 2.05 -3.13
N CYS A 5 17.99 1.96 -3.54
CA CYS A 5 17.53 0.91 -4.44
C CYS A 5 18.09 1.21 -5.84
N PRO A 6 18.87 0.31 -6.47
CA PRO A 6 19.34 0.54 -7.83
C PRO A 6 18.14 0.64 -8.78
N PRO A 7 18.16 1.56 -9.77
CA PRO A 7 17.01 1.86 -10.63
C PRO A 7 16.49 0.63 -11.39
N ASN A 8 17.37 -0.32 -11.73
CA ASN A 8 17.01 -1.56 -12.41
C ASN A 8 16.12 -2.48 -11.56
N LEU A 9 16.30 -2.48 -10.23
CA LEU A 9 15.50 -3.31 -9.33
C LEU A 9 14.10 -2.72 -9.12
N LEU A 10 13.97 -1.40 -9.15
CA LEU A 10 12.67 -0.73 -9.16
C LEU A 10 11.91 -1.04 -10.45
N LEU A 11 12.55 -0.93 -11.61
CA LEU A 11 11.94 -1.31 -12.89
C LEU A 11 11.52 -2.78 -12.95
N TYR A 12 12.36 -3.67 -12.43
CA TYR A 12 12.04 -5.09 -12.32
C TYR A 12 10.81 -5.30 -11.43
N ASN A 13 10.81 -4.81 -10.19
CA ASN A 13 9.64 -4.92 -9.29
C ASN A 13 8.38 -4.34 -9.93
N THR A 14 8.48 -3.21 -10.64
CA THR A 14 7.38 -2.62 -11.39
C THR A 14 6.77 -3.56 -12.42
N TYR A 15 7.63 -4.20 -13.20
CA TYR A 15 7.20 -5.17 -14.21
C TYR A 15 6.47 -6.37 -13.57
N TYR A 16 6.99 -6.92 -12.47
CA TYR A 16 6.34 -8.04 -11.76
C TYR A 16 4.98 -7.66 -11.16
N HIS A 17 4.84 -6.47 -10.59
CA HIS A 17 3.56 -6.02 -10.07
C HIS A 17 2.55 -5.81 -11.20
N HIS A 18 2.94 -5.12 -12.28
CA HIS A 18 2.06 -4.86 -13.41
C HIS A 18 1.57 -6.16 -14.07
N THR A 19 2.48 -7.10 -14.32
CA THR A 19 2.15 -8.43 -14.85
C THR A 19 1.25 -9.24 -13.91
N GLY A 20 1.52 -9.21 -12.60
CA GLY A 20 0.67 -9.87 -11.60
C GLY A 20 -0.76 -9.32 -11.55
N PHE A 21 -0.93 -7.99 -11.59
CA PHE A 21 -2.26 -7.36 -11.67
C PHE A 21 -3.00 -7.72 -12.96
N LEU A 22 -2.31 -7.76 -14.10
CA LEU A 22 -2.90 -8.18 -15.38
C LEU A 22 -3.38 -9.64 -15.33
N MET A 23 -2.60 -10.55 -14.75
CA MET A 23 -2.99 -11.96 -14.60
C MET A 23 -4.25 -12.12 -13.75
N LEU A 24 -4.31 -11.47 -12.58
CA LEU A 24 -5.50 -11.51 -11.72
C LEU A 24 -6.73 -10.93 -12.42
N ARG A 25 -6.55 -9.84 -13.17
CA ARG A 25 -7.64 -9.22 -13.93
C ARG A 25 -8.16 -10.15 -15.03
N SER A 26 -7.27 -10.85 -15.74
CA SER A 26 -7.69 -11.88 -16.71
C SER A 26 -8.46 -13.03 -16.06
N SER A 27 -8.03 -13.52 -14.89
CA SER A 27 -8.75 -14.58 -14.17
C SER A 27 -10.15 -14.15 -13.73
N LEU A 28 -10.33 -12.88 -13.34
CA LEU A 28 -11.65 -12.33 -13.01
C LEU A 28 -12.61 -12.34 -14.21
N TYR A 29 -12.13 -11.94 -15.40
CA TYR A 29 -12.95 -11.92 -16.62
C TYR A 29 -13.39 -13.32 -17.06
N PHE A 30 -12.53 -14.33 -16.89
CA PHE A 30 -12.82 -15.69 -17.33
C PHE A 30 -13.68 -16.49 -16.33
N SER A 31 -13.50 -16.28 -15.02
CA SER A 31 -14.19 -17.11 -14.01
C SER A 31 -15.33 -16.40 -13.27
N GLN A 32 -15.54 -15.08 -13.41
CA GLN A 32 -16.59 -14.33 -12.67
C GLN A 32 -16.63 -14.72 -11.18
N GLY A 33 -15.44 -14.94 -10.61
CA GLY A 33 -15.22 -15.59 -9.33
C GLY A 33 -14.00 -15.02 -8.63
N TYR A 34 -13.69 -15.48 -7.41
CA TYR A 34 -12.55 -15.03 -6.61
C TYR A 34 -12.58 -13.56 -6.14
N HIS A 35 -13.77 -12.95 -6.05
CA HIS A 35 -13.95 -11.58 -5.58
C HIS A 35 -13.35 -11.33 -4.19
N VAL A 36 -13.44 -12.33 -3.31
CA VAL A 36 -12.88 -12.29 -1.95
C VAL A 36 -11.36 -12.16 -1.98
N VAL A 37 -10.69 -12.89 -2.86
CA VAL A 37 -9.22 -12.89 -2.95
C VAL A 37 -8.70 -11.52 -3.39
N THR A 38 -9.28 -10.96 -4.45
CA THR A 38 -8.92 -9.62 -4.95
C THR A 38 -9.21 -8.53 -3.91
N TYR A 39 -10.30 -8.67 -3.16
CA TYR A 39 -10.67 -7.73 -2.11
C TYR A 39 -9.69 -7.77 -0.92
N LEU A 40 -9.35 -8.97 -0.44
CA LEU A 40 -8.38 -9.14 0.65
C LEU A 40 -7.00 -8.59 0.26
N MET A 41 -6.58 -8.85 -0.98
CA MET A 41 -5.37 -8.25 -1.55
C MET A 41 -5.46 -6.72 -1.54
N GLY A 42 -6.57 -6.13 -2.00
CA GLY A 42 -6.80 -4.70 -2.02
C GLY A 42 -6.72 -4.05 -0.63
N ILE A 43 -7.37 -4.62 0.39
CA ILE A 43 -7.29 -4.13 1.77
C ILE A 43 -5.87 -4.24 2.31
N PHE A 44 -5.18 -5.35 2.06
CA PHE A 44 -3.81 -5.52 2.53
C PHE A 44 -2.87 -4.45 1.94
N LEU A 45 -3.00 -4.18 0.64
CA LEU A 45 -2.26 -3.12 -0.04
C LEU A 45 -2.57 -1.74 0.56
N LEU A 46 -3.85 -1.47 0.85
CA LEU A 46 -4.28 -0.24 1.49
C LEU A 46 -3.65 -0.07 2.88
N ASN A 47 -3.64 -1.12 3.69
CA ASN A 47 -3.02 -1.11 5.02
C ASN A 47 -1.49 -0.91 4.94
N ARG A 48 -0.82 -1.52 3.96
CA ARG A 48 0.62 -1.27 3.74
C ARG A 48 0.92 0.14 3.27
N LEU A 49 0.03 0.74 2.50
CA LEU A 49 0.13 2.15 2.13
C LEU A 49 0.00 3.06 3.37
N ILE A 50 -0.90 2.73 4.30
CA ILE A 50 -1.05 3.45 5.57
C ILE A 50 0.24 3.37 6.39
N ASP A 51 0.81 2.17 6.52
CA ASP A 51 2.08 1.97 7.22
C ASP A 51 3.23 2.73 6.58
N PHE A 52 3.22 2.84 5.24
CA PHE A 52 4.20 3.62 4.49
C PHE A 52 4.04 5.13 4.71
N LEU A 53 2.80 5.63 4.72
CA LEU A 53 2.47 7.04 4.91
C LEU A 53 2.60 7.51 6.37
N SER A 54 2.39 6.62 7.33
CA SER A 54 2.38 6.99 8.75
C SER A 54 3.80 7.32 9.24
N PRO A 55 4.03 8.51 9.82
CA PRO A 55 5.35 8.89 10.31
C PRO A 55 5.74 8.01 11.51
N LYS A 56 7.05 7.74 11.65
CA LYS A 56 7.56 6.99 12.80
C LYS A 56 7.61 7.95 14.00
N ILE A 57 6.60 7.85 14.86
CA ILE A 57 6.60 8.57 16.14
C ILE A 57 7.68 7.90 16.98
N VAL A 58 8.84 8.54 17.10
CA VAL A 58 9.86 8.11 18.05
C VAL A 58 9.39 8.65 19.40
N PRO A 59 8.99 7.79 20.36
CA PRO A 59 8.72 8.29 21.70
C PRO A 59 10.01 8.91 22.22
N GLU A 60 9.98 10.20 22.52
CA GLU A 60 11.03 10.80 23.33
C GLU A 60 10.96 10.12 24.68
N THR A 61 11.88 9.19 24.91
CA THR A 61 12.08 8.58 26.21
C THR A 61 12.34 9.70 27.21
N SER A 62 11.41 9.85 28.14
CA SER A 62 11.48 10.74 29.29
C SER A 62 12.64 10.34 30.21
N THR A 63 13.81 10.87 29.91
CA THR A 63 15.03 10.98 30.74
C THR A 63 15.83 12.06 30.00
N ASP A 64 15.96 13.30 30.45
CA ASP A 64 16.27 13.74 31.81
C ASP A 64 15.80 15.19 32.02
N GLU A 65 15.50 15.52 33.28
CA GLU A 65 15.50 16.88 33.79
C GLU A 65 16.87 17.54 33.54
N VAL A 66 17.09 18.20 32.40
CA VAL A 66 18.26 19.08 32.23
C VAL A 66 17.87 20.36 31.48
N LEU A 67 18.11 21.47 32.19
CA LEU A 67 18.01 22.91 31.90
C LEU A 67 17.69 23.37 30.45
N PRO A 68 16.89 24.46 30.31
CA PRO A 68 16.54 25.03 29.02
C PRO A 68 17.75 25.75 28.42
N THR A 69 18.53 25.07 27.58
CA THR A 69 19.57 25.72 26.78
C THR A 69 19.07 25.81 25.34
N LYS A 70 18.64 27.03 24.96
CA LYS A 70 18.40 27.40 23.56
C LYS A 70 19.71 27.19 22.79
N SER A 71 19.82 26.16 21.93
CA SER A 71 20.65 26.20 20.69
C SER A 71 20.97 24.82 20.05
N SER A 72 19.99 23.94 19.84
CA SER A 72 20.08 22.93 18.76
C SER A 72 18.77 22.17 18.64
N GLU A 73 17.78 22.77 17.99
CA GLU A 73 16.74 21.98 17.34
C GLU A 73 17.41 21.22 16.19
N GLU A 74 18.05 20.10 16.54
CA GLU A 74 18.64 19.18 15.58
C GLU A 74 17.51 18.66 14.71
N PHE A 75 17.43 19.18 13.49
CA PHE A 75 16.45 18.80 12.48
C PHE A 75 16.62 17.30 12.18
N ARG A 76 15.86 16.45 12.89
CA ARG A 76 15.78 15.04 12.56
C ARG A 76 14.89 14.91 11.33
N PRO A 77 15.43 14.54 10.16
CA PRO A 77 14.60 14.37 8.96
C PRO A 77 13.52 13.32 9.23
N PHE A 78 12.37 13.45 8.56
CA PHE A 78 11.25 12.53 8.73
C PHE A 78 11.67 11.08 8.44
N LEU A 79 11.77 10.27 9.50
CA LEU A 79 11.94 8.83 9.35
C LEU A 79 10.57 8.20 9.11
N ARG A 80 10.40 7.63 7.92
CA ARG A 80 9.21 6.85 7.54
C ARG A 80 9.12 5.57 8.40
N LYS A 81 7.90 5.14 8.77
CA LYS A 81 7.70 3.88 9.51
C LYS A 81 8.18 2.66 8.73
N LEU A 82 7.95 2.66 7.41
CA LEU A 82 8.34 1.57 6.52
C LEU A 82 9.35 2.04 5.46
N PRO A 83 10.52 1.39 5.33
CA PRO A 83 11.41 1.62 4.20
C PRO A 83 10.82 1.01 2.92
N GLU A 84 11.03 1.68 1.78
CA GLU A 84 10.47 1.31 0.45
C GLU A 84 10.69 -0.16 0.10
N LEU A 85 11.91 -0.68 0.27
CA LEU A 85 12.21 -2.07 -0.09
C LEU A 85 11.34 -3.09 0.66
N LYS A 86 11.02 -2.83 1.93
CA LYS A 86 10.14 -3.71 2.72
C LYS A 86 8.68 -3.59 2.29
N PHE A 87 8.26 -2.40 1.88
CA PHE A 87 6.94 -2.18 1.29
C PHE A 87 6.80 -2.99 -0.01
N TRP A 88 7.76 -2.86 -0.93
CA TRP A 88 7.76 -3.60 -2.20
C TRP A 88 7.77 -5.12 -2.01
N ASN A 89 8.61 -5.63 -1.11
CA ASN A 89 8.64 -7.08 -0.82
C ASN A 89 7.34 -7.59 -0.18
N SER A 90 6.67 -6.77 0.63
CA SER A 90 5.37 -7.16 1.20
C SER A 90 4.29 -7.23 0.12
N CYS A 91 4.32 -6.31 -0.86
CA CYS A 91 3.41 -6.29 -1.99
C CYS A 91 3.64 -7.49 -2.94
N THR A 92 4.89 -7.84 -3.25
CA THR A 92 5.19 -9.03 -4.09
C THR A 92 4.71 -10.32 -3.44
N ILE A 93 4.96 -10.49 -2.14
CA ILE A 93 4.50 -11.67 -1.40
C ILE A 93 2.97 -11.75 -1.40
N CYS A 94 2.27 -10.64 -1.20
CA CYS A 94 0.81 -10.60 -1.24
C CYS A 94 0.24 -10.95 -2.62
N LEU A 95 0.84 -10.44 -3.69
CA LEU A 95 0.45 -10.77 -5.06
C LEU A 95 0.67 -12.26 -5.36
N LEU A 96 1.81 -12.82 -4.95
CA LEU A 96 2.11 -14.25 -5.14
C LEU A 96 1.11 -15.14 -4.39
N ILE A 97 0.78 -14.78 -3.14
CA ILE A 97 -0.24 -15.49 -2.36
C ILE A 97 -1.60 -15.40 -3.05
N SER A 98 -1.96 -14.23 -3.58
CA SER A 98 -3.24 -14.02 -4.26
C SER A 98 -3.34 -14.86 -5.54
N ILE A 99 -2.27 -14.90 -6.33
CA ILE A 99 -2.17 -15.77 -7.52
C ILE A 99 -2.28 -17.24 -7.12
N PHE A 100 -1.57 -17.67 -6.06
CA PHE A 100 -1.70 -19.04 -5.56
C PHE A 100 -3.13 -19.37 -5.13
N CYS A 101 -3.79 -18.42 -4.47
CA CYS A 101 -5.16 -18.52 -4.00
C CYS A 101 -6.19 -18.64 -5.15
N THR A 102 -5.90 -18.07 -6.33
CA THR A 102 -6.76 -18.26 -7.52
C THR A 102 -6.77 -19.67 -8.10
N PHE A 103 -5.79 -20.53 -7.75
CA PHE A 103 -5.84 -21.95 -8.12
C PHE A 103 -6.74 -22.77 -7.18
N LEU A 104 -7.18 -22.20 -6.05
CA LEU A 104 -8.01 -22.87 -5.07
C LEU A 104 -9.49 -22.55 -5.34
N SER A 105 -10.19 -23.46 -6.02
CA SER A 105 -11.62 -23.32 -6.34
C SER A 105 -12.54 -23.20 -5.11
N PHE A 106 -12.04 -23.47 -3.90
CA PHE A 106 -12.80 -23.30 -2.65
C PHE A 106 -13.05 -21.82 -2.27
N LEU A 107 -12.17 -20.91 -2.66
CA LEU A 107 -12.31 -19.48 -2.35
C LEU A 107 -13.24 -18.72 -3.31
N ASP A 108 -13.85 -19.45 -4.25
CA ASP A 108 -14.82 -18.92 -5.18
C ASP A 108 -16.23 -18.95 -4.57
N VAL A 109 -16.54 -17.92 -3.78
CA VAL A 109 -17.84 -17.76 -3.12
C VAL A 109 -18.58 -16.58 -3.75
N PRO A 110 -19.86 -16.76 -4.17
CA PRO A 110 -20.66 -15.66 -4.68
C PRO A 110 -21.01 -14.71 -3.54
N VAL A 111 -20.37 -13.55 -3.51
CA VAL A 111 -20.63 -12.47 -2.54
C VAL A 111 -21.20 -11.27 -3.28
N PHE A 112 -22.06 -10.49 -2.63
CA PHE A 112 -22.58 -9.23 -3.17
C PHE A 112 -21.44 -8.22 -3.38
N TRP A 113 -20.76 -8.26 -4.52
CA TRP A 113 -19.62 -7.41 -4.84
C TRP A 113 -19.85 -5.89 -4.65
N PRO A 114 -21.06 -5.30 -4.86
CA PRO A 114 -21.23 -3.85 -4.70
C PRO A 114 -21.00 -3.40 -3.25
N ILE A 115 -21.33 -4.24 -2.26
CA ILE A 115 -21.11 -3.90 -0.86
C ILE A 115 -19.60 -3.86 -0.55
N LEU A 116 -18.83 -4.77 -1.12
CA LEU A 116 -17.38 -4.85 -0.94
C LEU A 116 -16.69 -3.63 -1.56
N VAL A 117 -17.10 -3.23 -2.76
CA VAL A 117 -16.59 -2.02 -3.43
C VAL A 117 -16.90 -0.77 -2.61
N MET A 118 -18.13 -0.64 -2.09
CA MET A 118 -18.51 0.48 -1.24
C MET A 118 -17.67 0.55 0.05
N TYR A 119 -17.47 -0.59 0.73
CA TYR A 119 -16.60 -0.66 1.91
C TYR A 119 -15.17 -0.24 1.59
N PHE A 120 -14.63 -0.70 0.44
CA PHE A 120 -13.28 -0.37 0.03
C PHE A 120 -13.11 1.14 -0.26
N VAL A 121 -14.05 1.74 -1.02
CA VAL A 121 -14.02 3.17 -1.34
C VAL A 121 -14.16 4.02 -0.07
N LEU A 122 -15.04 3.62 0.86
CA LEU A 122 -15.20 4.32 2.14
C LEU A 122 -13.93 4.22 2.99
N LEU A 123 -13.35 3.03 3.13
CA LEU A 123 -12.08 2.82 3.83
C LEU A 123 -10.94 3.63 3.21
N PHE A 124 -10.87 3.66 1.89
CA PHE A 124 -9.90 4.45 1.14
C PHE A 124 -10.06 5.94 1.42
N TYR A 125 -11.28 6.47 1.33
CA TYR A 125 -11.57 7.87 1.57
C TYR A 125 -11.22 8.31 2.99
N VAL A 126 -11.67 7.54 4.00
CA VAL A 126 -11.36 7.81 5.41
C VAL A 126 -9.86 7.75 5.65
N THR A 127 -9.18 6.79 5.03
CA THR A 127 -7.72 6.62 5.13
C THR A 127 -6.98 7.82 4.56
N MET A 128 -7.30 8.24 3.33
CA MET A 128 -6.64 9.37 2.68
C MET A 128 -6.90 10.67 3.42
N LYS A 129 -8.15 10.91 3.86
CA LYS A 129 -8.50 12.09 4.65
C LYS A 129 -7.68 12.18 5.94
N ARG A 130 -7.50 11.06 6.65
CA ARG A 130 -6.69 11.00 7.88
C ARG A 130 -5.21 11.24 7.63
N GLN A 131 -4.66 10.77 6.50
CA GLN A 131 -3.27 11.02 6.15
C GLN A 131 -3.03 12.47 5.72
N ILE A 132 -3.96 13.12 5.01
CA ILE A 132 -3.83 14.52 4.57
C ILE A 132 -3.58 15.49 5.74
N SER A 133 -4.24 15.29 6.88
CA SER A 133 -4.04 16.11 8.09
C SER A 133 -2.62 16.01 8.68
N VAL A 134 -1.92 14.90 8.41
CA VAL A 134 -0.51 14.68 8.80
C VAL A 134 0.46 15.08 7.66
N CYS A 135 -0.04 15.19 6.43
CA CYS A 135 0.74 15.19 5.18
C CYS A 135 1.15 16.57 4.66
N SER A 136 0.83 17.69 5.34
CA SER A 136 1.19 19.03 4.83
C SER A 136 2.71 19.22 4.60
N ILE A 137 3.57 18.33 5.11
CA ILE A 137 5.03 18.32 4.93
C ILE A 137 5.52 17.13 4.05
N ILE A 138 4.69 16.11 3.81
CA ILE A 138 5.05 14.84 3.12
C ILE A 138 4.60 14.83 1.65
N PHE A 139 3.66 15.70 1.27
CA PHE A 139 3.06 15.74 -0.08
C PHE A 139 4.11 15.89 -1.19
N ASN A 140 5.18 16.65 -0.93
CA ASN A 140 6.25 16.87 -1.90
C ASN A 140 7.19 15.65 -2.06
N TYR A 141 7.06 14.59 -1.25
CA TYR A 141 7.79 13.33 -1.42
C TYR A 141 6.89 12.21 -1.98
N PHE A 142 5.61 12.16 -1.59
CA PHE A 142 4.65 11.18 -2.12
C PHE A 142 4.39 11.36 -3.63
N VAL A 143 4.41 12.61 -4.12
CA VAL A 143 4.28 12.93 -5.56
C VAL A 143 5.52 12.50 -6.37
N TYR A 144 6.69 12.32 -5.74
CA TYR A 144 7.88 11.82 -6.44
C TYR A 144 7.92 10.28 -6.57
N ASP A 145 7.14 9.55 -5.77
CA ASP A 145 6.91 8.11 -5.91
C ASP A 145 5.64 7.84 -6.75
N THR A 146 5.59 8.39 -7.97
CA THR A 146 4.54 8.16 -8.99
C THR A 146 4.11 6.68 -9.10
N PHE A 147 5.04 5.77 -8.80
CA PHE A 147 4.85 4.33 -8.83
C PHE A 147 3.95 3.78 -7.71
N CYS A 148 3.97 4.34 -6.50
CA CYS A 148 3.04 3.97 -5.42
C CYS A 148 1.60 4.41 -5.73
N ILE A 149 1.45 5.59 -6.34
CA ILE A 149 0.15 6.11 -6.81
C ILE A 149 -0.38 5.19 -7.91
N TYR A 150 0.47 4.76 -8.85
CA TYR A 150 0.11 3.83 -9.91
C TYR A 150 -0.34 2.46 -9.38
N LEU A 151 0.36 1.91 -8.38
CA LEU A 151 0.02 0.63 -7.76
C LEU A 151 -1.30 0.71 -6.99
N LEU A 152 -1.53 1.83 -6.30
CA LEU A 152 -2.78 2.11 -5.64
C LEU A 152 -3.93 2.22 -6.63
N HIS A 153 -3.75 3.00 -7.69
CA HIS A 153 -4.72 3.14 -8.77
C HIS A 153 -5.03 1.79 -9.43
N SER A 154 -4.02 0.98 -9.70
CA SER A 154 -4.17 -0.36 -10.29
C SER A 154 -4.93 -1.33 -9.38
N SER A 155 -4.66 -1.32 -8.08
CA SER A 155 -5.40 -2.14 -7.11
C SER A 155 -6.86 -1.71 -6.97
N VAL A 156 -7.13 -0.40 -6.91
CA VAL A 156 -8.49 0.17 -6.89
C VAL A 156 -9.24 -0.19 -8.17
N LEU A 157 -8.61 -0.06 -9.34
CA LEU A 157 -9.20 -0.47 -10.61
C LEU A 157 -9.55 -1.96 -10.61
N THR A 158 -8.64 -2.80 -10.13
CA THR A 158 -8.85 -4.25 -10.08
C THR A 158 -10.04 -4.60 -9.19
N VAL A 159 -10.26 -3.87 -8.09
CA VAL A 159 -11.42 -4.06 -7.20
C VAL A 159 -12.73 -3.51 -7.80
N ILE A 160 -12.69 -2.38 -8.53
CA ILE A 160 -13.89 -1.78 -9.15
C ILE A 160 -14.38 -2.60 -10.34
N PHE A 161 -13.46 -3.11 -11.16
CA PHE A 161 -13.77 -3.94 -12.34
C PHE A 161 -14.21 -5.38 -11.98
N ILE A 162 -14.36 -5.70 -10.69
CA ILE A 162 -14.93 -6.96 -10.22
C ILE A 162 -16.38 -7.17 -10.71
N GLY A 163 -17.13 -6.07 -10.94
CA GLY A 163 -18.57 -6.12 -11.22
C GLY A 163 -18.99 -5.79 -12.66
N SER A 164 -18.08 -5.80 -13.63
CA SER A 164 -18.38 -5.62 -15.07
C SER A 164 -18.03 -6.87 -15.86
#